data_AF-A0A7C6FDK0-F1
#
_entry.id   AF-A0A7C6FDK0-F1
#
_cell.length_a   1.000
_cell.length_b   1.000
_cell.length_c   1.000
_cell.angle_alpha   90.00
_cell.angle_beta   90.00
_cell.angle_gamma   90.00
#
_symmetry.space_group_name_H-M   'P 1'
#
loop_
_entity.id
_entity.type
_entity.pdbx_description
1 polymer ?
#
loop_
_entity_poly.entity_id
_entity_poly.type
_entity_poly.pdbx_seq_one_letter_code
_entity_poly.pdbx_strand_id
1 'polypeptide(L)'
;MVARKQTSIKVDPTAWNEAKQNLKIEHSPTKVITSQLNHIFLSVCGFIKLERLRLNYKMNHFAIKEKIYIEALRSAYQKVEKLECA
;
A
#
# COMPACT_ATOMS: atom_id res chain seq x y z
N MET A 1 24.02 26.57 21.37
CA MET A 1 23.11 26.72 20.21
C MET A 1 22.92 25.36 19.58
N VAL A 2 21.73 24.75 19.68
CA VAL A 2 21.45 23.45 19.06
C VAL A 2 20.97 23.70 17.62
N ALA A 3 21.75 23.24 16.65
CA ALA A 3 21.38 23.31 15.23
C ALA A 3 20.12 22.46 15.00
N ARG A 4 19.00 23.13 14.73
CA ARG A 4 17.75 22.47 14.35
C ARG A 4 17.95 21.89 12.95
N LYS A 5 18.22 20.58 12.83
CA LYS A 5 18.16 19.89 11.53
C LYS A 5 16.73 20.04 11.02
N GLN A 6 16.53 20.93 10.05
CA GLN A 6 15.29 21.01 9.29
C GLN A 6 15.19 19.71 8.48
N THR A 7 14.62 18.65 9.06
CA THR A 7 14.20 17.49 8.27
C THR A 7 13.01 17.94 7.47
N SER A 8 13.24 18.43 6.25
CA SER A 8 12.17 18.65 5.29
C SER A 8 11.44 17.33 5.11
N ILE A 9 10.23 17.24 5.65
CA ILE A 9 9.30 16.15 5.36
C ILE A 9 8.95 16.32 3.89
N LYS A 10 9.70 15.64 3.01
CA LYS A 10 9.39 15.56 1.58
C LYS A 10 8.16 14.67 1.46
N VAL A 11 6.98 15.29 1.41
CA VAL A 11 5.76 14.59 1.03
C VAL A 11 5.89 14.25 -0.45
N ASP A 12 5.74 12.97 -0.77
CA ASP A 12 5.77 12.50 -2.15
C ASP A 12 4.61 13.16 -2.92
N PRO A 13 4.87 13.89 -4.01
CA PRO A 13 3.82 14.57 -4.78
C PRO A 13 2.78 13.59 -5.36
N THR A 14 3.09 12.29 -5.44
CA THR A 14 2.16 11.27 -5.93
C THR A 14 1.31 10.62 -4.83
N ALA A 15 1.61 10.88 -3.55
CA ALA A 15 0.96 10.26 -2.40
C ALA A 15 -0.57 10.40 -2.41
N TRP A 16 -1.07 11.54 -2.88
CA TRP A 16 -2.52 11.78 -2.94
C TRP A 16 -3.22 10.88 -3.96
N ASN A 17 -2.62 10.70 -5.14
CA ASN A 17 -3.16 9.80 -6.17
C ASN A 17 -3.15 8.34 -5.71
N GLU A 18 -2.07 7.93 -5.01
CA GLU A 18 -1.98 6.59 -4.43
C GLU A 18 -3.04 6.37 -3.34
N ALA A 19 -3.29 7.36 -2.49
CA ALA A 19 -4.32 7.27 -1.46
C ALA A 19 -5.72 7.17 -2.08
N LYS A 20 -6.03 7.97 -3.11
CA LYS A 20 -7.31 7.89 -3.82
C LYS A 20 -7.55 6.50 -4.42
N GLN A 21 -6.58 5.98 -5.17
CA GLN A 21 -6.75 4.72 -5.89
C GLN A 21 -6.72 3.51 -4.96
N ASN A 22 -5.82 3.48 -3.97
CA ASN A 22 -5.63 2.30 -3.12
C ASN A 22 -6.56 2.26 -1.91
N LEU A 23 -6.94 3.43 -1.37
CA LEU A 23 -7.71 3.51 -0.12
C LEU A 23 -9.11 4.04 -0.33
N LYS A 24 -9.46 4.39 -1.58
CA LYS A 24 -10.79 4.89 -1.99
C LYS A 24 -11.31 5.99 -1.07
N ILE A 25 -10.41 6.85 -0.57
CA ILE A 25 -10.71 7.80 0.51
C ILE A 25 -11.88 8.74 0.19
N GLU A 26 -12.10 9.01 -1.11
CA GLU A 26 -13.15 9.89 -1.61
C GLU A 26 -14.50 9.17 -1.82
N HIS A 27 -14.57 7.85 -1.65
CA HIS A 27 -15.73 7.03 -2.07
C HIS A 27 -16.35 6.24 -0.91
N SER A 28 -16.51 6.85 0.26
CA SER A 28 -17.24 6.21 1.37
C SER A 28 -18.73 6.08 1.02
N PRO A 29 -19.27 4.86 0.80
CA PRO A 29 -20.63 4.67 0.30
C PRO A 29 -21.62 4.56 1.46
N THR A 30 -21.67 5.55 2.35
CA THR A 30 -22.47 5.41 3.58
C THR A 30 -23.25 6.66 3.97
N LYS A 31 -24.52 6.47 4.35
CA LYS A 31 -25.43 7.52 4.86
C LYS A 31 -25.24 7.82 6.36
N VAL A 32 -24.28 7.15 7.02
CA VAL A 32 -24.12 7.16 8.49
C VAL A 32 -22.76 7.74 8.86
N ILE A 33 -22.76 8.75 9.74
CA ILE A 33 -21.57 9.52 10.15
C ILE A 33 -20.49 8.61 10.75
N THR A 34 -20.86 7.65 11.61
CA THR A 34 -19.90 6.73 12.24
C THR A 34 -19.15 5.90 11.21
N SER A 35 -19.83 5.39 10.17
CA SER A 35 -19.19 4.66 9.08
C SER A 35 -18.26 5.53 8.24
N GLN A 36 -18.60 6.80 8.02
CA GLN A 36 -17.74 7.75 7.31
C GLN A 36 -16.47 8.06 8.11
N LEU A 37 -16.59 8.30 9.41
CA LEU A 37 -15.44 8.52 10.30
C LEU A 37 -14.53 7.30 10.37
N ASN A 38 -15.12 6.11 10.51
CA ASN A 38 -14.37 4.85 10.50
C ASN A 38 -13.65 4.63 9.16
N HIS A 39 -14.30 4.95 8.04
CA HIS A 39 -13.68 4.85 6.71
C HIS A 39 -12.46 5.77 6.61
N ILE A 40 -12.58 7.05 7.00
CA ILE A 40 -11.46 7.99 7.00
C ILE A 40 -10.33 7.49 7.89
N PHE A 41 -10.65 7.05 9.12
CA PHE A 41 -9.66 6.53 10.06
C PHE A 41 -8.90 5.31 9.49
N LEU A 42 -9.62 4.36 8.92
CA LEU A 42 -9.04 3.17 8.29
C LEU A 42 -8.21 3.52 7.05
N SER A 43 -8.65 4.46 6.22
CA SER A 43 -7.88 4.96 5.08
C SER A 43 -6.55 5.56 5.56
N VAL A 44 -6.54 6.40 6.60
CA VAL A 44 -5.29 6.96 7.16
C VAL A 44 -4.37 5.87 7.69
N CYS A 45 -4.90 4.88 8.42
CA CYS A 45 -4.11 3.75 8.91
C CYS A 45 -3.52 2.92 7.77
N GLY A 46 -4.29 2.70 6.70
CA GLY A 46 -3.84 2.02 5.50
C GLY A 46 -2.71 2.78 4.80
N PHE A 47 -2.87 4.10 4.65
CA PHE A 47 -1.84 4.96 4.06
C PHE A 47 -0.51 4.87 4.81
N ILE A 48 -0.53 4.93 6.15
CA ILE A 48 0.69 4.81 6.97
C ILE A 48 1.38 3.47 6.74
N LYS A 49 0.63 2.36 6.63
CA LYS A 49 1.20 1.04 6.32
C LYS A 49 1.84 1.01 4.93
N LEU A 50 1.19 1.63 3.93
CA LEU A 50 1.73 1.73 2.57
C LEU A 50 3.02 2.56 2.52
N GLU A 51 3.07 3.69 3.21
CA GLU A 51 4.28 4.51 3.32
C GLU A 51 5.43 3.76 4.00
N ARG A 52 5.16 3.00 5.05
CA ARG A 52 6.16 2.13 5.68
C ARG A 52 6.72 1.09 4.69
N LEU A 53 5.86 0.46 3.89
CA LEU A 53 6.29 -0.48 2.85
C LEU A 53 7.14 0.22 1.78
N ARG A 54 6.71 1.40 1.31
CA ARG A 54 7.45 2.21 0.32
C ARG A 54 8.85 2.55 0.83
N LEU A 55 8.97 3.00 2.07
CA LEU A 55 10.25 3.36 2.69
C LEU A 55 11.16 2.16 2.91
N ASN A 56 10.61 1.03 3.37
CA ASN A 56 11.38 -0.19 3.65
C ASN A 56 11.92 -0.85 2.37
N TYR A 57 11.10 -0.92 1.32
CA TYR A 57 11.44 -1.62 0.09
C TYR A 57 11.93 -0.71 -1.03
N LYS A 58 11.80 0.62 -0.88
CA LYS A 58 12.07 1.62 -1.93
C LYS A 58 11.32 1.34 -3.23
N MET A 59 10.15 0.71 -3.13
CA MET A 59 9.30 0.28 -4.24
C MET A 59 7.88 0.82 -4.02
N ASN A 60 7.20 1.17 -5.12
CA ASN A 60 5.77 1.48 -5.07
C ASN A 60 4.97 0.22 -4.71
N HIS A 61 3.83 0.40 -4.04
CA HIS A 61 2.88 -0.64 -3.69
C HIS A 61 2.45 -1.52 -4.88
N PHE A 62 2.32 -0.96 -6.09
CA PHE A 62 2.04 -1.76 -7.30
C PHE A 62 3.15 -2.76 -7.59
N ALA A 63 4.41 -2.33 -7.52
CA ALA A 63 5.55 -3.20 -7.73
C ALA A 63 5.67 -4.27 -6.63
N ILE A 64 5.27 -3.95 -5.39
CA ILE A 64 5.22 -4.92 -4.29
C ILE A 64 4.14 -5.99 -4.58
N LYS A 65 2.93 -5.58 -4.99
CA LYS A 65 1.83 -6.49 -5.37
C LYS A 65 2.23 -7.39 -6.54
N GLU A 66 2.81 -6.81 -7.58
CA GLU A 66 3.30 -7.52 -8.77
C GLU A 66 4.35 -8.57 -8.39
N LYS A 67 5.34 -8.19 -7.57
CA LYS A 67 6.37 -9.12 -7.10
C LYS A 67 5.77 -10.30 -6.34
N ILE A 68 4.87 -10.04 -5.40
CA ILE A 68 4.17 -11.11 -4.65
C ILE A 68 3.40 -12.02 -5.62
N TYR A 69 2.69 -11.43 -6.59
CA TYR A 69 1.91 -12.18 -7.57
C TYR A 69 2.79 -13.09 -8.45
N ILE A 70 3.89 -12.57 -8.98
CA ILE A 70 4.84 -13.34 -9.79
C ILE A 70 5.44 -14.49 -8.99
N GLU A 71 5.86 -14.25 -7.74
CA GLU A 71 6.42 -15.30 -6.88
C GLU A 71 5.38 -16.37 -6.51
N ALA A 72 4.13 -15.96 -6.27
CA ALA A 72 3.03 -16.90 -6.05
C ALA A 72 2.75 -17.76 -7.29
N LEU A 73 2.75 -17.14 -8.48
CA LEU A 73 2.52 -17.83 -9.75
C LEU A 73 3.65 -18.83 -10.05
N ARG A 74 4.91 -18.42 -9.88
CA ARG A 74 6.08 -19.31 -10.01
C ARG A 74 5.97 -20.51 -9.07
N SER A 75 5.63 -20.26 -7.81
CA SER A 75 5.45 -21.31 -6.81
C SER A 75 4.30 -22.26 -7.14
N ALA A 76 3.19 -21.74 -7.68
CA ALA A 76 2.07 -22.54 -8.12
C ALA A 76 2.45 -23.41 -9.34
N TYR A 77 3.14 -22.82 -10.32
CA TYR A 77 3.59 -23.53 -11.52
C TYR A 77 4.55 -24.68 -11.19
N GLN A 78 5.52 -24.46 -10.30
CA GLN A 78 6.41 -25.51 -9.81
C GLN A 78 5.68 -26.67 -9.12
N LYS A 79 4.53 -26.41 -8.49
CA LYS A 79 3.70 -27.47 -7.91
C LYS A 79 2.99 -28.28 -8.99
N VAL A 80 2.49 -27.63 -10.04
CA VAL A 80 1.85 -28.31 -11.17
C VAL A 80 2.86 -29.17 -11.92
N GLU A 81 4.04 -28.65 -12.23
CA GLU A 81 5.10 -29.40 -12.92
C GLU A 81 5.52 -30.67 -12.17
N LYS A 82 5.55 -30.62 -10.83
CA LYS A 82 5.82 -31.80 -9.98
C LYS A 82 4.70 -32.85 -10.00
N LEU A 83 3.47 -32.45 -10.30
CA LEU A 83 2.34 -33.37 -10.44
C LEU A 83 2.30 -34.00 -11.83
N GLU A 84 2.71 -33.28 -12.87
CA GLU A 84 2.79 -33.79 -14.25
C GLU A 84 3.98 -34.73 -14.48
N CYS A 85 5.01 -34.66 -13.63
CA CYS A 85 6.18 -35.53 -13.68
C CYS A 85 6.07 -36.78 -12.77
N ALA A 86 4.87 -37.08 -12.25
CA ALA A 86 4.53 -38.27 -11.46
C ALA A 86 3.59 -39.20 -12.25
#